data_AF-A0A2V9V821-F1
#
_entry.id   AF-A0A2V9V821-F1
#
_cell.length_a   1.000
_cell.length_b   1.000
_cell.length_c   1.000
_cell.angle_alpha   90.00
_cell.angle_beta   90.00
_cell.angle_gamma   90.00
#
_symmetry.space_group_name_H-M   'P 1'
#
loop_
_entity.id
_entity.type
_entity.pdbx_description
1 polymer ?
#
loop_
_entity_poly.entity_id
_entity_poly.type
_entity_poly.pdbx_seq_one_letter_code
_entity_poly.pdbx_strand_id
1 'polypeptide(L)'
;TKKFTFSHSYEVRLETSVARKGAIVTAYPAWPSGFGDATVPASYAAARIDIDREDKVERIALKKVSGGATINGTFQWAAVVDQYFAATFLPDDPDRAAAVTLHNEIRIPKNPDKPDPNDQERVPVLGIAVGAPGASTSQRIFVGPKALDVISNIRAYSTPASISPQPNGPTLEKLVDFGTFSFFAKPLFLWLRWTYEHWTGNYGWAILILTVVINVALLPLRISTIKSAMKMQK
;
A
#
# COMPACT_ATOMS: atom_id res chain seq x y z
N THR A 1 -4.57 -2.13 -27.81
CA THR A 1 -4.13 -0.74 -27.56
C THR A 1 -3.78 -0.55 -26.10
N LYS A 2 -2.77 0.28 -25.81
CA LYS A 2 -2.38 0.69 -24.46
C LYS A 2 -2.15 2.18 -24.47
N LYS A 3 -2.83 2.92 -23.58
CA LYS A 3 -2.72 4.37 -23.48
C LYS A 3 -2.52 4.75 -22.01
N PHE A 4 -1.58 5.65 -21.78
CA PHE A 4 -1.29 6.23 -20.48
C PHE A 4 -1.53 7.73 -20.54
N THR A 5 -2.12 8.27 -19.49
CA THR A 5 -2.27 9.72 -19.29
C THR A 5 -1.70 10.06 -17.93
N PHE A 6 -0.66 10.89 -17.93
CA PHE A 6 0.07 11.30 -16.73
C PHE A 6 -0.42 12.67 -16.24
N SER A 7 -0.26 12.90 -14.94
CA SER A 7 -0.50 14.18 -14.29
C SER A 7 0.70 14.57 -13.43
N HIS A 8 0.64 15.69 -12.71
CA HIS A 8 1.68 16.11 -11.75
C HIS A 8 1.57 15.37 -10.40
N SER A 9 0.83 14.27 -10.33
CA SER A 9 0.67 13.43 -9.14
C SER A 9 1.21 12.02 -9.39
N TYR A 10 1.17 11.18 -8.35
CA TYR A 10 1.50 9.75 -8.43
C TYR A 10 0.39 8.90 -9.11
N GLU A 11 -0.66 9.54 -9.64
CA GLU A 11 -1.74 8.86 -10.36
C GLU A 11 -1.52 8.89 -11.87
N VAL A 12 -1.66 7.72 -12.48
CA VAL A 12 -1.61 7.52 -13.93
C VAL A 12 -2.92 6.89 -14.38
N ARG A 13 -3.61 7.51 -15.33
CA ARG A 13 -4.76 6.88 -15.98
C ARG A 13 -4.27 5.89 -17.03
N LEU A 14 -4.83 4.68 -17.01
CA LEU A 14 -4.48 3.58 -17.89
C LEU A 14 -5.72 3.04 -18.60
N GLU A 15 -5.64 3.03 -19.93
CA GLU A 15 -6.63 2.40 -20.80
C GLU A 15 -5.95 1.28 -21.60
N THR A 16 -6.51 0.07 -21.54
CA THR A 16 -6.00 -1.10 -22.25
C THR A 16 -7.11 -1.88 -22.91
N SER A 17 -6.84 -2.38 -24.11
CA SER A 17 -7.73 -3.26 -24.85
C SER A 17 -6.90 -4.20 -25.71
N VAL A 18 -7.34 -5.44 -25.86
CA VAL A 18 -6.73 -6.39 -26.80
C VAL A 18 -7.86 -6.99 -27.61
N ALA A 19 -7.71 -6.98 -28.93
CA ALA A 19 -8.66 -7.59 -29.84
C ALA A 19 -7.99 -8.72 -30.61
N ARG A 20 -8.66 -9.86 -30.70
CA ARG A 20 -8.24 -11.02 -31.48
C ARG A 20 -9.35 -11.37 -32.45
N LYS A 21 -9.06 -11.30 -33.76
CA LYS A 21 -10.05 -11.54 -34.83
C LYS A 21 -11.34 -10.69 -34.68
N GLY A 22 -11.19 -9.43 -34.27
CA GLY A 22 -12.31 -8.50 -34.08
C GLY A 22 -13.06 -8.61 -32.74
N ALA A 23 -12.82 -9.65 -31.93
CA ALA A 23 -13.41 -9.78 -30.60
C ALA A 23 -12.45 -9.26 -29.52
N ILE A 24 -12.95 -8.51 -28.55
CA ILE A 24 -12.18 -8.10 -27.37
C ILE A 24 -11.88 -9.35 -26.53
N VAL A 25 -10.63 -9.47 -26.10
CA VAL A 25 -10.16 -10.54 -25.21
C VAL A 25 -9.69 -9.95 -23.88
N THR A 26 -9.79 -10.74 -22.82
CA THR A 26 -9.29 -10.38 -21.50
C THR A 26 -7.80 -10.08 -21.54
N ALA A 27 -7.42 -8.88 -21.12
CA ALA A 27 -6.03 -8.48 -20.98
C ALA A 27 -5.90 -7.53 -19.78
N TYR A 28 -5.35 -8.05 -18.69
CA TYR A 28 -5.13 -7.26 -17.48
C TYR A 28 -3.77 -6.58 -17.56
N PRO A 29 -3.71 -5.23 -17.48
CA PRO A 29 -2.44 -4.59 -17.24
C PRO A 29 -1.86 -5.05 -15.90
N ALA A 30 -0.57 -5.36 -15.92
CA ALA A 30 0.15 -5.91 -14.80
C ALA A 30 1.22 -4.94 -14.30
N TRP A 31 1.33 -4.86 -12.97
CA TRP A 31 2.54 -4.44 -12.28
C TRP A 31 3.28 -5.72 -11.84
N PRO A 32 4.35 -6.12 -12.54
CA PRO A 32 4.87 -7.49 -12.45
C PRO A 32 5.81 -7.74 -11.28
N SER A 33 6.22 -6.72 -10.52
CA SER A 33 7.27 -6.83 -9.50
C SER A 33 6.92 -6.05 -8.23
N GLY A 34 7.69 -6.25 -7.16
CA GLY A 34 7.55 -5.54 -5.90
C GLY A 34 8.36 -4.25 -5.85
N PHE A 35 8.27 -3.56 -4.74
CA PHE A 35 9.16 -2.47 -4.38
C PHE A 35 10.33 -3.03 -3.57
N GLY A 36 11.54 -2.52 -3.80
CA GLY A 36 12.73 -2.96 -3.10
C GLY A 36 14.02 -2.52 -3.80
N ASP A 37 15.14 -2.81 -3.16
CA ASP A 37 16.48 -2.48 -3.63
C ASP A 37 17.11 -3.71 -4.29
N ALA A 38 17.69 -3.53 -5.48
CA ALA A 38 18.33 -4.59 -6.24
C ALA A 38 19.58 -5.20 -5.57
N THR A 39 20.00 -4.68 -4.42
CA THR A 39 21.17 -5.11 -3.65
C THR A 39 20.84 -5.58 -2.24
N VAL A 40 19.61 -5.35 -1.74
CA VAL A 40 19.23 -5.66 -0.36
C VAL A 40 18.03 -6.61 -0.32
N PRO A 41 18.24 -7.94 -0.23
CA PRO A 41 17.14 -8.92 -0.20
C PRO A 41 16.06 -8.62 0.84
N ALA A 42 16.45 -8.10 2.01
CA ALA A 42 15.55 -7.78 3.11
C ALA A 42 14.51 -6.71 2.75
N SER A 43 14.73 -5.86 1.72
CA SER A 43 13.75 -4.84 1.32
C SER A 43 12.43 -5.45 0.82
N TYR A 44 12.47 -6.68 0.31
CA TYR A 44 11.30 -7.38 -0.22
C TYR A 44 10.52 -8.16 0.84
N ALA A 45 11.04 -8.28 2.07
CA ALA A 45 10.43 -9.10 3.12
C ALA A 45 9.05 -8.60 3.56
N ALA A 46 8.79 -7.30 3.43
CA ALA A 46 7.52 -6.67 3.79
C ALA A 46 6.48 -6.70 2.64
N ALA A 47 6.81 -7.32 1.49
CA ALA A 47 5.90 -7.34 0.35
C ALA A 47 4.60 -8.09 0.67
N ARG A 48 3.48 -7.53 0.24
CA ARG A 48 2.14 -8.13 0.37
C ARG A 48 1.19 -7.60 -0.70
N ILE A 49 0.04 -8.25 -0.83
CA ILE A 49 -1.07 -7.79 -1.65
C ILE A 49 -2.19 -7.29 -0.75
N ASP A 50 -2.63 -6.06 -0.95
CA ASP A 50 -3.73 -5.43 -0.20
C ASP A 50 -4.92 -5.23 -1.15
N ILE A 51 -6.12 -5.64 -0.73
CA ILE A 51 -7.36 -5.53 -1.51
C ILE A 51 -8.45 -4.96 -0.64
N ASP A 52 -9.04 -3.85 -1.06
CA ASP A 52 -10.14 -3.23 -0.33
C ASP A 52 -11.46 -3.78 -0.83
N ARG A 53 -12.19 -4.37 0.11
CA ARG A 53 -13.56 -4.84 -0.05
C ARG A 53 -14.40 -4.08 0.95
N GLU A 54 -14.78 -2.86 0.59
CA GLU A 54 -15.72 -1.94 1.24
C GLU A 54 -15.52 -1.77 2.77
N ASP A 55 -15.91 -2.78 3.54
CA ASP A 55 -15.79 -2.87 4.99
C ASP A 55 -14.35 -3.11 5.49
N LYS A 56 -13.51 -3.82 4.72
CA LYS A 56 -12.16 -4.21 5.18
C LYS A 56 -11.14 -4.26 4.06
N VAL A 57 -9.88 -4.05 4.44
CA VAL A 57 -8.72 -4.37 3.59
C VAL A 57 -8.26 -5.79 3.90
N GLU A 58 -8.37 -6.66 2.92
CA GLU A 58 -7.76 -7.98 2.92
C GLU A 58 -6.26 -7.84 2.62
N ARG A 59 -5.42 -8.33 3.53
CA ARG A 59 -3.96 -8.23 3.43
C ARG A 59 -3.35 -9.61 3.31
N ILE A 60 -2.85 -9.94 2.12
CA ILE A 60 -2.31 -11.25 1.78
C ILE A 60 -0.78 -11.16 1.85
N ALA A 61 -0.21 -11.70 2.93
CA ALA A 61 1.24 -11.74 3.12
C ALA A 61 1.95 -12.52 2.00
N LEU A 62 3.19 -12.13 1.66
CA LEU A 62 4.07 -12.79 0.68
C LEU A 62 3.91 -14.31 0.61
N LYS A 63 4.07 -14.99 1.77
CA LYS A 63 4.06 -16.45 1.86
C LYS A 63 2.72 -17.11 1.50
N LYS A 64 1.63 -16.34 1.46
CA LYS A 64 0.27 -16.80 1.14
C LYS A 64 -0.16 -16.45 -0.29
N VAL A 65 0.66 -15.72 -1.03
CA VAL A 65 0.36 -15.34 -2.42
C VAL A 65 0.81 -16.46 -3.36
N SER A 66 -0.12 -16.99 -4.14
CA SER A 66 0.17 -17.92 -5.25
C SER A 66 0.20 -17.17 -6.57
N GLY A 67 1.17 -17.47 -7.44
CA GLY A 67 1.20 -16.92 -8.79
C GLY A 67 0.06 -17.48 -9.65
N GLY A 68 -0.66 -16.60 -10.35
CA GLY A 68 -1.77 -16.96 -11.24
C GLY A 68 -3.12 -17.15 -10.54
N ALA A 69 -3.22 -16.92 -9.23
CA ALA A 69 -4.52 -16.96 -8.55
C ALA A 69 -5.37 -15.75 -8.97
N THR A 70 -6.60 -16.03 -9.40
CA THR A 70 -7.58 -14.98 -9.74
C THR A 70 -8.40 -14.65 -8.52
N ILE A 71 -8.38 -13.38 -8.14
CA ILE A 71 -9.19 -12.81 -7.10
C ILE A 71 -10.42 -12.20 -7.77
N ASN A 72 -11.54 -12.87 -7.53
CA ASN A 72 -12.85 -12.48 -8.02
C ASN A 72 -13.63 -11.72 -6.94
N GLY A 73 -14.74 -11.12 -7.35
CA GLY A 73 -15.65 -10.36 -6.49
C GLY A 73 -15.34 -8.86 -6.52
N THR A 74 -16.27 -8.08 -5.98
CA THR A 74 -16.16 -6.63 -5.98
C THR A 74 -15.04 -6.16 -5.05
N PHE A 75 -14.22 -5.24 -5.54
CA PHE A 75 -13.19 -4.54 -4.78
C PHE A 75 -12.99 -3.14 -5.35
N GLN A 76 -12.80 -2.16 -4.48
CA GLN A 76 -12.63 -0.76 -4.88
C GLN A 76 -11.22 -0.48 -5.39
N TRP A 77 -10.23 -1.18 -4.83
CA TRP A 77 -8.85 -1.15 -5.29
C TRP A 77 -8.09 -2.41 -4.87
N ALA A 78 -7.02 -2.71 -5.62
CA ALA A 78 -6.10 -3.80 -5.32
C ALA A 78 -4.66 -3.34 -5.54
N ALA A 79 -3.77 -3.68 -4.62
CA ALA A 79 -2.42 -3.14 -4.57
C ALA A 79 -1.38 -4.21 -4.30
N VAL A 80 -0.19 -4.04 -4.86
CA VAL A 80 1.03 -4.61 -4.30
C VAL A 80 1.75 -3.54 -3.50
N VAL A 81 2.19 -3.87 -2.29
CA VAL A 81 2.76 -2.91 -1.35
C VAL A 81 4.00 -3.50 -0.68
N ASP A 82 4.90 -2.63 -0.25
CA ASP A 82 5.96 -2.95 0.70
C ASP A 82 5.79 -2.12 2.00
N GLN A 83 6.86 -1.87 2.74
CA GLN A 83 6.83 -1.04 3.94
C GLN A 83 6.49 0.44 3.65
N TYR A 84 6.92 1.02 2.53
CA TYR A 84 6.89 2.46 2.27
C TYR A 84 6.13 2.88 1.01
N PHE A 85 5.98 2.01 0.02
CA PHE A 85 5.44 2.27 -1.30
C PHE A 85 4.27 1.32 -1.63
N ALA A 86 3.48 1.73 -2.62
CA ALA A 86 2.37 0.97 -3.16
C ALA A 86 2.20 1.19 -4.66
N ALA A 87 1.84 0.13 -5.37
CA ALA A 87 1.30 0.17 -6.73
C ALA A 87 -0.13 -0.33 -6.65
N THR A 88 -1.08 0.61 -6.69
CA THR A 88 -2.50 0.38 -6.44
C THR A 88 -3.29 0.62 -7.72
N PHE A 89 -4.04 -0.39 -8.15
CA PHE A 89 -5.00 -0.28 -9.24
C PHE A 89 -6.37 0.13 -8.68
N LEU A 90 -6.96 1.16 -9.29
CA LEU A 90 -8.27 1.71 -8.96
C LEU A 90 -9.17 1.60 -10.19
N PRO A 91 -9.92 0.49 -10.35
CA PRO A 91 -10.82 0.28 -11.47
C PRO A 91 -11.87 1.38 -11.60
N ASP A 92 -12.21 1.77 -12.84
CA ASP A 92 -13.35 2.68 -13.09
C ASP A 92 -14.70 1.95 -12.86
N ASP A 93 -14.71 0.62 -12.92
CA ASP A 93 -15.86 -0.25 -12.64
C ASP A 93 -15.45 -1.33 -11.63
N PRO A 94 -15.66 -1.10 -10.32
CA PRO A 94 -15.27 -2.04 -9.27
C PRO A 94 -16.10 -3.33 -9.28
N ASP A 95 -17.30 -3.32 -9.86
CA ASP A 95 -18.20 -4.48 -9.91
C ASP A 95 -17.74 -5.52 -10.92
N ARG A 96 -17.02 -5.07 -11.95
CA ARG A 96 -16.48 -5.91 -13.03
C ARG A 96 -14.99 -6.16 -12.92
N ALA A 97 -14.33 -5.62 -11.89
CA ALA A 97 -12.90 -5.79 -11.72
C ALA A 97 -12.54 -7.22 -11.30
N ALA A 98 -11.42 -7.70 -11.84
CA ALA A 98 -10.76 -8.92 -11.39
C ALA A 98 -9.27 -8.65 -11.23
N ALA A 99 -8.66 -9.28 -10.23
CA ALA A 99 -7.22 -9.21 -10.02
C ALA A 99 -6.60 -10.59 -10.19
N VAL A 100 -5.38 -10.64 -10.72
CA VAL A 100 -4.55 -11.85 -10.81
C VAL A 100 -3.27 -11.57 -10.05
N THR A 101 -2.99 -12.39 -9.06
CA THR A 101 -1.77 -12.26 -8.26
C THR A 101 -0.58 -12.85 -9.01
N LEU A 102 0.56 -12.18 -8.96
CA LEU A 102 1.81 -12.63 -9.54
C LEU A 102 2.80 -12.90 -8.40
N HIS A 103 3.55 -13.98 -8.55
CA HIS A 103 4.61 -14.35 -7.62
C HIS A 103 5.81 -14.75 -8.47
N ASN A 104 6.73 -13.82 -8.62
CA ASN A 104 7.94 -13.98 -9.41
C ASN A 104 9.15 -14.06 -8.49
N GLU A 105 10.30 -14.35 -9.07
CA GLU A 105 11.58 -14.32 -8.36
C GLU A 105 12.55 -13.42 -9.14
N ILE A 106 13.32 -12.63 -8.42
CA ILE A 106 14.49 -11.94 -8.95
C ILE A 106 15.74 -12.53 -8.32
N ARG A 107 16.88 -12.34 -8.99
CA ARG A 107 18.18 -12.77 -8.48
C ARG A 107 18.96 -11.56 -8.01
N ILE A 108 19.41 -11.60 -6.76
CA ILE A 108 20.19 -10.53 -6.13
C ILE A 108 21.56 -11.09 -5.77
N PRO A 109 22.67 -10.44 -6.15
CA PRO A 109 24.01 -10.87 -5.72
C PRO A 109 24.13 -10.87 -4.19
N LYS A 110 24.71 -11.91 -3.59
CA LYS A 110 24.92 -11.94 -2.12
C LYS A 110 25.92 -10.88 -1.65
N ASN A 111 26.88 -10.55 -2.50
CA ASN A 111 27.84 -9.48 -2.27
C ASN A 111 27.63 -8.36 -3.30
N PRO A 112 26.99 -7.25 -2.91
CA PRO A 112 26.79 -6.09 -3.79
C PRO A 112 28.10 -5.46 -4.28
N ASP A 113 29.15 -5.46 -3.45
CA ASP A 113 30.44 -4.85 -3.77
C ASP A 113 31.25 -5.69 -4.76
N LYS A 114 30.96 -7.01 -4.83
CA LYS A 114 31.59 -7.96 -5.75
C LYS A 114 30.52 -8.87 -6.36
N PRO A 115 29.74 -8.36 -7.34
CA PRO A 115 28.65 -9.12 -7.92
C PRO A 115 29.19 -10.32 -8.71
N ASP A 116 28.91 -11.53 -8.22
CA ASP A 116 29.17 -12.79 -8.94
C ASP A 116 27.85 -13.33 -9.51
N PRO A 117 27.74 -13.52 -10.84
CA PRO A 117 26.57 -14.16 -11.46
C PRO A 117 26.26 -15.57 -10.93
N ASN A 118 27.25 -16.27 -10.37
CA ASN A 118 27.10 -17.61 -9.80
C ASN A 118 26.71 -17.61 -8.32
N ASP A 119 26.84 -16.48 -7.61
CA ASP A 119 26.51 -16.35 -6.19
C ASP A 119 25.37 -15.34 -5.96
N GLN A 120 24.17 -15.77 -6.37
CA GLN A 120 22.95 -14.98 -6.27
C GLN A 120 21.93 -15.65 -5.36
N GLU A 121 21.25 -14.83 -4.55
CA GLU A 121 20.07 -15.21 -3.79
C GLU A 121 18.81 -15.00 -4.63
N ARG A 122 17.86 -15.92 -4.54
CA ARG A 122 16.55 -15.77 -5.17
C ARG A 122 15.60 -15.11 -4.20
N VAL A 123 15.07 -13.96 -4.58
CA VAL A 123 14.18 -13.17 -3.75
C VAL A 123 12.79 -13.16 -4.38
N PRO A 124 11.75 -13.57 -3.64
CA PRO A 124 10.39 -13.53 -4.13
C PRO A 124 9.92 -12.07 -4.26
N VAL A 125 9.31 -11.76 -5.39
CA VAL A 125 8.69 -10.46 -5.65
C VAL A 125 7.24 -10.66 -6.07
N LEU A 126 6.36 -9.88 -5.46
CA LEU A 126 4.94 -9.95 -5.77
C LEU A 126 4.61 -8.97 -6.90
N GLY A 127 3.64 -9.32 -7.70
CA GLY A 127 3.01 -8.41 -8.63
C GLY A 127 1.51 -8.62 -8.63
N ILE A 128 0.81 -7.73 -9.33
CA ILE A 128 -0.63 -7.84 -9.50
C ILE A 128 -1.04 -7.33 -10.87
N ALA A 129 -1.98 -8.02 -11.49
CA ALA A 129 -2.63 -7.58 -12.72
C ALA A 129 -4.10 -7.35 -12.45
N VAL A 130 -4.63 -6.19 -12.83
CA VAL A 130 -6.02 -5.82 -12.53
C VAL A 130 -6.70 -5.32 -13.79
N GLY A 131 -7.90 -5.81 -14.07
CA GLY A 131 -8.70 -5.31 -15.17
C GLY A 131 -10.09 -5.94 -15.24
N ALA A 132 -10.80 -5.66 -16.33
CA ALA A 132 -12.15 -6.15 -16.56
C ALA A 132 -12.13 -7.40 -17.47
N PRO A 133 -12.66 -8.55 -17.03
CA PRO A 133 -12.76 -9.74 -17.87
C PRO A 133 -13.59 -9.48 -19.13
N GLY A 134 -13.07 -9.89 -20.30
CA GLY A 134 -13.77 -9.80 -21.58
C GLY A 134 -14.07 -8.39 -22.08
N ALA A 135 -13.48 -7.36 -21.48
CA ALA A 135 -13.74 -5.96 -21.82
C ALA A 135 -12.44 -5.14 -21.90
N SER A 136 -12.52 -3.98 -22.54
CA SER A 136 -11.48 -2.96 -22.40
C SER A 136 -11.41 -2.52 -20.94
N THR A 137 -10.20 -2.38 -20.43
CA THR A 137 -9.94 -1.95 -19.05
C THR A 137 -9.59 -0.47 -19.04
N SER A 138 -10.39 0.34 -18.33
CA SER A 138 -10.08 1.73 -17.97
C SER A 138 -9.98 1.82 -16.46
N GLN A 139 -8.90 2.40 -15.96
CA GLN A 139 -8.65 2.52 -14.53
C GLN A 139 -7.59 3.59 -14.25
N ARG A 140 -7.44 3.95 -12.97
CA ARG A 140 -6.28 4.69 -12.48
C ARG A 140 -5.31 3.72 -11.79
N ILE A 141 -4.03 4.07 -11.83
CA ILE A 141 -2.99 3.40 -11.07
C ILE A 141 -2.28 4.47 -10.24
N PHE A 142 -2.24 4.28 -8.93
CA PHE A 142 -1.37 5.02 -8.04
C PHE A 142 -0.06 4.26 -7.87
N VAL A 143 1.08 4.90 -8.15
CA VAL A 143 2.41 4.33 -7.89
C VAL A 143 3.23 5.35 -7.13
N GLY A 144 3.40 5.16 -5.84
CA GLY A 144 4.04 6.17 -5.00
C GLY A 144 4.20 5.80 -3.54
N PRO A 145 4.70 6.74 -2.72
CA PRO A 145 4.89 6.54 -1.29
C PRO A 145 3.55 6.49 -0.55
N LYS A 146 3.49 5.69 0.52
CA LYS A 146 2.35 5.62 1.45
C LYS A 146 2.35 6.80 2.43
N ALA A 147 2.49 8.01 1.89
CA ALA A 147 2.44 9.26 2.62
C ALA A 147 0.97 9.69 2.79
N LEU A 148 0.53 9.91 4.04
CA LEU A 148 -0.89 10.16 4.34
C LEU A 148 -1.47 11.35 3.59
N ASP A 149 -0.70 12.42 3.41
CA ASP A 149 -1.04 13.63 2.65
C ASP A 149 -1.26 13.38 1.15
N VAL A 150 -0.60 12.37 0.60
CA VAL A 150 -0.79 11.96 -0.80
C VAL A 150 -2.00 11.04 -0.91
N ILE A 151 -2.01 9.95 -0.14
CA ILE A 151 -2.98 8.86 -0.31
C ILE A 151 -4.38 9.20 0.24
N SER A 152 -4.50 10.20 1.13
CA SER A 152 -5.82 10.69 1.60
C SER A 152 -6.60 11.43 0.52
N ASN A 153 -5.90 11.97 -0.48
CA ASN A 153 -6.51 12.71 -1.58
C ASN A 153 -6.90 11.81 -2.76
N ILE A 154 -6.45 10.55 -2.75
CA ILE A 154 -6.72 9.59 -3.82
C ILE A 154 -7.89 8.71 -3.38
N ARG A 155 -9.02 8.86 -4.07
CA ARG A 155 -10.25 8.10 -3.85
C ARG A 155 -10.47 7.07 -4.93
N ALA A 156 -10.95 5.89 -4.55
CA ALA A 156 -11.43 4.86 -5.46
C ALA A 156 -12.89 5.11 -5.87
N TYR A 157 -13.36 4.35 -6.86
CA TYR A 157 -14.79 4.25 -7.17
C TYR A 157 -15.43 3.19 -6.27
N SER A 158 -16.59 3.51 -5.67
CA SER A 158 -17.49 2.52 -5.08
C SER A 158 -18.63 2.15 -6.03
N THR A 159 -19.01 3.07 -6.91
CA THR A 159 -19.95 2.82 -8.01
C THR A 159 -19.24 2.99 -9.35
N PRO A 160 -19.64 2.26 -10.40
CA PRO A 160 -19.05 2.44 -11.73
C PRO A 160 -19.01 3.91 -12.18
N ALA A 161 -17.92 4.30 -12.85
CA ALA A 161 -17.68 5.64 -13.36
C ALA A 161 -18.73 6.08 -14.40
N SER A 162 -19.44 5.12 -15.01
CA SER A 162 -20.58 5.36 -15.89
C SER A 162 -21.81 5.92 -15.15
N ILE A 163 -21.91 5.67 -13.84
CA ILE A 163 -23.00 6.12 -12.96
C ILE A 163 -22.57 7.39 -12.20
N SER A 164 -21.37 7.38 -11.61
CA SER A 164 -20.79 8.53 -10.92
C SER A 164 -19.50 8.96 -11.62
N PRO A 165 -19.45 10.11 -12.31
CA PRO A 165 -18.24 10.54 -13.01
C PRO A 165 -17.04 10.75 -12.08
N GLN A 166 -17.30 11.12 -10.82
CA GLN A 166 -16.27 11.37 -9.82
C GLN A 166 -16.13 10.19 -8.85
N PRO A 167 -14.89 9.88 -8.38
CA PRO A 167 -14.66 8.84 -7.40
C PRO A 167 -15.38 9.15 -6.07
N ASN A 168 -16.26 8.25 -5.66
CA ASN A 168 -17.13 8.38 -4.49
C ASN A 168 -16.85 7.34 -3.40
N GLY A 169 -15.79 6.55 -3.57
CA GLY A 169 -15.43 5.47 -2.67
C GLY A 169 -14.37 5.83 -1.62
N PRO A 170 -13.78 4.80 -0.99
CA PRO A 170 -12.79 4.96 0.05
C PRO A 170 -11.49 5.59 -0.47
N THR A 171 -10.76 6.25 0.43
CA THR A 171 -9.42 6.77 0.15
C THR A 171 -8.38 5.68 0.30
N LEU A 172 -7.18 5.92 -0.24
CA LEU A 172 -6.04 5.01 -0.10
C LEU A 172 -5.36 5.07 1.28
N GLU A 173 -5.90 5.80 2.26
CA GLU A 173 -5.37 5.86 3.64
C GLU A 173 -5.18 4.49 4.27
N LYS A 174 -6.05 3.52 3.94
CA LYS A 174 -6.00 2.17 4.51
C LYS A 174 -4.77 1.35 4.06
N LEU A 175 -4.00 1.84 3.07
CA LEU A 175 -2.69 1.28 2.69
C LEU A 175 -1.65 1.42 3.83
N VAL A 176 -1.80 2.44 4.68
CA VAL A 176 -0.97 2.59 5.87
C VAL A 176 -1.52 1.69 6.97
N ASP A 177 -0.73 0.70 7.35
CA ASP A 177 -1.08 -0.26 8.38
C ASP A 177 -0.44 0.14 9.71
N PHE A 178 -1.25 0.71 10.59
CA PHE A 178 -0.83 1.07 11.95
C PHE A 178 -0.86 -0.13 12.93
N GLY A 179 -1.17 -1.34 12.45
CA GLY A 179 -1.23 -2.55 13.26
C GLY A 179 -2.36 -2.56 14.29
N THR A 180 -2.24 -3.44 15.29
CA THR A 180 -3.28 -3.69 16.30
C THR A 180 -3.57 -2.47 17.18
N PHE A 181 -2.59 -1.60 17.40
CA PHE A 181 -2.74 -0.37 18.20
C PHE A 181 -3.03 0.86 17.34
N SER A 182 -3.66 0.67 16.17
CA SER A 182 -4.01 1.75 15.24
C SER A 182 -4.78 2.91 15.89
N PHE A 183 -5.61 2.60 16.88
CA PHE A 183 -6.34 3.57 17.68
C PHE A 183 -5.43 4.60 18.38
N PHE A 184 -4.26 4.19 18.86
CA PHE A 184 -3.27 5.09 19.48
C PHE A 184 -2.24 5.61 18.47
N ALA A 185 -1.81 4.74 17.55
CA ALA A 185 -0.74 5.06 16.61
C ALA A 185 -1.13 6.14 15.60
N LYS A 186 -2.37 6.13 15.07
CA LYS A 186 -2.82 7.14 14.09
C LYS A 186 -2.88 8.54 14.72
N PRO A 187 -3.50 8.78 15.90
CA PRO A 187 -3.46 10.09 16.55
C PRO A 187 -2.07 10.58 16.90
N LEU A 188 -1.20 9.70 17.42
CA LEU A 188 0.19 10.07 17.75
C LEU A 188 0.98 10.47 16.50
N PHE A 189 0.80 9.75 15.39
CA PHE A 189 1.43 10.08 14.12
C PHE A 189 0.95 11.44 13.58
N LEU A 190 -0.36 11.68 13.61
CA LEU A 190 -0.93 12.97 13.18
C LEU A 190 -0.44 14.13 14.05
N TRP A 191 -0.33 13.92 15.36
CA TRP A 191 0.21 14.92 16.27
C TRP A 191 1.70 15.19 15.99
N LEU A 192 2.50 14.14 15.80
CA LEU A 192 3.90 14.28 15.44
C LEU A 192 4.07 15.10 14.16
N ARG A 193 3.25 14.80 13.13
CA ARG A 193 3.27 15.53 11.86
C ARG A 193 2.85 16.98 12.03
N TRP A 194 1.83 17.24 12.85
CA TRP A 194 1.40 18.59 13.18
C TRP A 194 2.51 19.41 13.86
N THR A 195 3.21 18.83 14.84
CA THR A 195 4.37 19.47 15.51
C THR A 195 5.55 19.69 14.56
N TYR A 196 5.77 18.76 13.63
CA TYR A 196 6.75 18.93 12.57
C TYR A 196 6.39 20.14 11.69
N GLU A 197 5.17 20.17 11.14
CA GLU A 197 4.72 21.21 10.20
C GLU A 197 4.64 22.60 10.83
N HIS A 198 4.18 22.71 12.08
CA HIS A 198 3.85 24.00 12.69
C HIS A 198 4.92 24.56 13.63
N TRP A 199 5.72 23.71 14.29
CA TRP A 199 6.60 24.18 15.39
C TRP A 199 8.08 24.04 15.10
N THR A 200 8.50 22.96 14.42
CA THR A 200 9.93 22.58 14.42
C THR A 200 10.56 22.52 13.03
N GLY A 201 9.81 22.11 12.00
CA GLY A 201 10.37 21.75 10.70
C GLY A 201 11.39 20.60 10.75
N ASN A 202 11.50 19.89 11.88
CA ASN A 202 12.50 18.85 12.10
C ASN A 202 11.93 17.69 12.92
N TYR A 203 11.95 16.49 12.34
CA TYR A 203 11.38 15.30 12.98
C TYR A 203 12.06 14.95 14.32
N GLY A 204 13.36 15.22 14.49
CA GLY A 204 14.06 14.96 15.75
C GLY A 204 13.48 15.80 16.90
N TRP A 205 13.27 17.10 16.68
CA TRP A 205 12.65 17.97 17.67
C TRP A 205 11.17 17.66 17.89
N ALA A 206 10.44 17.32 16.83
CA ALA A 206 9.04 16.92 16.94
C ALA A 206 8.88 15.67 17.82
N ILE A 207 9.78 14.68 17.68
CA ILE A 207 9.79 13.46 18.52
C ILE A 207 10.11 13.82 19.97
N LEU A 208 11.13 14.67 20.22
CA LEU A 208 11.46 15.11 21.58
C LEU A 208 10.26 15.80 22.25
N ILE A 209 9.58 16.70 21.56
CA ILE A 209 8.38 17.37 22.07
C ILE A 209 7.25 16.35 22.35
N LEU A 210 7.03 15.39 21.44
CA LEU A 210 6.03 14.34 21.63
C LEU A 210 6.32 13.50 22.88
N THR A 211 7.57 13.09 23.06
CA THR A 211 7.97 12.30 24.22
C THR A 211 7.79 13.05 25.54
N VAL A 212 8.10 14.36 25.58
CA VAL A 212 7.83 15.20 26.76
C VAL A 212 6.34 15.27 27.06
N VAL A 213 5.50 15.53 26.04
CA VAL A 213 4.04 15.63 26.22
C VAL A 213 3.43 14.33 26.71
N ILE A 214 3.82 13.18 26.13
CA ILE A 214 3.36 11.86 26.59
C ILE A 214 3.80 11.61 28.04
N ASN A 215 5.05 11.94 28.39
CA ASN A 215 5.55 11.76 29.76
C ASN A 215 4.76 12.59 30.78
N VAL A 216 4.41 13.83 30.45
CA VAL A 216 3.60 14.70 31.31
C VAL A 216 2.17 14.18 31.43
N ALA A 217 1.56 13.76 30.32
CA ALA A 217 0.20 13.20 30.32
C ALA A 217 0.10 11.90 31.15
N LEU A 218 1.15 11.07 31.14
CA LEU A 218 1.22 9.82 31.91
C LEU A 218 1.76 10.00 33.33
N LEU A 219 2.19 11.20 33.73
CA LEU A 219 2.73 11.49 35.06
C LEU A 219 1.80 11.07 36.22
N PRO A 220 0.48 11.39 36.24
CA PRO A 220 -0.40 10.97 37.34
C PRO A 220 -0.50 9.44 37.46
N LEU A 221 -0.50 8.74 36.33
CA LEU A 221 -0.51 7.28 36.29
C LEU A 221 0.83 6.70 36.77
N ARG A 222 1.96 7.33 36.43
CA ARG A 222 3.27 6.94 36.97
C ARG A 222 3.33 7.09 38.48
N ILE A 223 2.87 8.22 39.03
CA ILE A 223 2.85 8.44 40.48
C ILE A 223 1.98 7.40 41.19
N SER A 224 0.81 7.04 40.63
CA SER A 224 -0.05 6.02 41.22
C SER A 224 0.58 4.63 41.18
N THR A 225 1.25 4.25 40.08
CA THR A 225 1.97 2.96 40.00
C THR A 225 3.11 2.85 41.01
N ILE A 226 3.90 3.92 41.20
CA ILE A 226 4.97 3.97 42.21
C ILE A 226 4.38 3.81 43.62
N LYS A 227 3.28 4.51 43.92
CA LYS A 227 2.59 4.40 45.21
C LYS A 227 2.10 2.97 45.49
N SER A 228 1.54 2.30 44.49
CA SER A 228 1.09 0.90 44.61
C SER A 228 2.26 -0.08 44.80
N ALA A 229 3.37 0.12 44.08
CA ALA A 229 4.57 -0.71 44.23
C ALA A 229 5.17 -0.62 45.65
N MET A 230 5.26 0.59 46.21
CA MET A 230 5.73 0.79 47.59
C MET A 230 4.80 0.14 48.62
N LYS A 231 3.50 0.00 48.33
CA LYS A 231 2.54 -0.65 49.21
C LYS A 231 2.66 -2.18 49.19
N MET A 232 3.11 -2.77 48.09
CA MET A 232 3.33 -4.23 47.95
C MET A 232 4.69 -4.69 48.51
N GLN A 233 5.65 -3.77 48.67
CA GLN A 233 6.94 -4.05 49.30
C GLN A 233 6.92 -4.01 50.84
N LYS A 234 5.82 -3.53 51.44
CA LYS A 234 5.58 -3.59 52.89
C LYS A 234 4.81 -4.85 53.25
#